data_AF-A0A941F0I5-F1
#
_entry.id   AF-A0A941F0I5-F1
#
_cell.length_a   1.000
_cell.length_b   1.000
_cell.length_c   1.000
_cell.angle_alpha   90.00
_cell.angle_beta   90.00
_cell.angle_gamma   90.00
#
_symmetry.space_group_name_H-M   'P 1'
#
loop_
_entity.id
_entity.type
_entity.pdbx_description
1 polymer ?
#
loop_
_entity_poly.entity_id
_entity_poly.type
_entity_poly.pdbx_seq_one_letter_code
_entity_poly.pdbx_strand_id
1 'polypeptide(L)'
;MPNPYTHINLNYLESITDGSQELIKELVSIFIEQIPEFRDGFDEGLAQKDWSKIAAVAHKAKSSVMSMGMDDLGNTDLKNLELLAKLLKIDELSQCENNSEEALQLQKSLESYSSDRKDWLNANKSEGSIEAIITRFNQTCEAAISELQDVLEN
;
A
#
# COMPACT_ATOMS: atom_id res chain seq x y z
N MET A 1 -22.91 14.24 4.52
CA MET A 1 -22.54 15.08 5.68
C MET A 1 -21.05 15.43 5.56
N PRO A 2 -20.53 16.50 6.18
CA PRO A 2 -19.09 16.72 6.24
C PRO A 2 -18.42 15.54 6.96
N ASN A 3 -17.28 15.07 6.43
CA ASN A 3 -16.51 13.99 7.04
C ASN A 3 -15.95 14.48 8.40
N PRO A 4 -16.27 13.84 9.53
CA PRO A 4 -15.75 14.25 10.84
C PRO A 4 -14.28 13.87 11.03
N TYR A 5 -13.73 13.02 10.16
CA TYR A 5 -12.39 12.45 10.26
C TYR A 5 -11.40 13.14 9.31
N THR A 6 -10.13 13.15 9.72
CA THR A 6 -9.03 13.78 8.97
C THR A 6 -8.32 12.79 8.07
N HIS A 7 -8.22 11.51 8.46
CA HIS A 7 -7.41 10.51 7.77
C HIS A 7 -8.24 9.42 7.07
N ILE A 8 -9.47 9.16 7.53
CA ILE A 8 -10.38 8.15 6.95
C ILE A 8 -11.61 8.79 6.32
N ASN A 9 -12.27 8.05 5.42
CA ASN A 9 -13.59 8.40 4.89
C ASN A 9 -14.46 7.14 4.76
N LEU A 10 -15.57 7.10 5.50
CA LEU A 10 -16.45 5.94 5.57
C LEU A 10 -17.49 5.87 4.43
N ASN A 11 -17.58 6.87 3.55
CA ASN A 11 -18.58 6.92 2.47
C ASN A 11 -18.56 5.65 1.61
N TYR A 12 -17.37 5.11 1.35
CA TYR A 12 -17.24 3.85 0.60
C TYR A 12 -17.86 2.68 1.38
N LEU A 13 -17.53 2.55 2.66
CA LEU A 13 -18.10 1.51 3.52
C LEU A 13 -19.61 1.64 3.62
N GLU A 14 -20.13 2.84 3.90
CA GLU A 14 -21.58 3.10 3.93
C GLU A 14 -22.28 2.68 2.63
N SER A 15 -21.63 2.91 1.48
CA SER A 15 -22.21 2.55 0.18
C SER A 15 -22.28 1.04 -0.06
N ILE A 16 -21.33 0.26 0.45
CA ILE A 16 -21.30 -1.21 0.25
C ILE A 16 -22.04 -1.97 1.34
N THR A 17 -22.28 -1.35 2.50
CA THR A 17 -23.04 -1.94 3.62
C THR A 17 -24.50 -1.51 3.67
N ASP A 18 -24.96 -0.68 2.72
CA ASP A 18 -26.29 -0.04 2.71
C ASP A 18 -26.56 0.70 4.04
N GLY A 19 -25.52 1.32 4.60
CA GLY A 19 -25.56 2.04 5.88
C GLY A 19 -25.60 1.18 7.15
N SER A 20 -25.46 -0.15 7.04
CA SER A 20 -25.45 -1.05 8.20
C SER A 20 -24.22 -0.80 9.09
N GLN A 21 -24.48 -0.29 10.29
CA GLN A 21 -23.42 0.01 11.27
C GLN A 21 -22.71 -1.24 11.76
N GLU A 22 -23.42 -2.37 11.92
CA GLU A 22 -22.81 -3.65 12.30
C GLU A 22 -21.77 -4.10 11.28
N LEU A 23 -22.10 -4.02 9.98
CA LEU A 23 -21.18 -4.38 8.90
C LEU A 23 -20.03 -3.37 8.78
N ILE A 24 -20.27 -2.08 8.98
CA ILE A 24 -19.20 -1.07 9.00
C ILE A 24 -18.18 -1.42 10.10
N LYS A 25 -18.65 -1.69 11.32
CA LYS A 25 -17.77 -2.06 12.44
C LYS A 25 -17.01 -3.36 12.19
N GLU A 26 -17.64 -4.34 11.55
CA GLU A 26 -16.97 -5.58 11.14
C GLU A 26 -15.82 -5.31 10.15
N LEU A 27 -16.09 -4.54 9.09
CA LEU A 27 -15.10 -4.20 8.08
C LEU A 27 -13.95 -3.35 8.65
N VAL A 28 -14.26 -2.41 9.54
CA VAL A 28 -13.26 -1.61 10.28
C VAL A 28 -12.40 -2.51 11.17
N SER A 29 -12.99 -3.46 11.88
CA SER A 29 -12.25 -4.40 12.74
C SER A 29 -11.29 -5.26 11.92
N ILE A 30 -11.75 -5.80 10.78
CA ILE A 30 -10.91 -6.56 9.85
C ILE A 30 -9.74 -5.72 9.35
N PHE A 31 -9.97 -4.45 9.01
CA PHE A 31 -8.90 -3.55 8.58
C PHE A 31 -7.85 -3.36 9.67
N ILE A 32 -8.26 -3.08 10.91
CA ILE A 32 -7.34 -2.88 12.05
C ILE A 32 -6.51 -4.15 12.29
N GLU A 33 -7.10 -5.34 12.21
CA GLU A 33 -6.42 -6.62 12.36
C GLU A 33 -5.38 -6.89 11.25
N GLN A 34 -5.58 -6.35 10.05
CA GLN A 34 -4.64 -6.50 8.93
C GLN A 34 -3.41 -5.59 9.04
N ILE A 35 -3.50 -4.45 9.74
CA ILE A 35 -2.40 -3.48 9.80
C ILE A 35 -1.09 -4.10 10.35
N PRO A 36 -1.09 -4.84 11.47
CA PRO A 36 0.11 -5.52 11.95
C PRO A 36 0.75 -6.44 10.92
N GLU A 37 -0.05 -7.23 10.18
CA GLU A 37 0.45 -8.12 9.12
C GLU A 37 1.17 -7.33 8.02
N PHE A 38 0.61 -6.19 7.60
CA PHE A 38 1.26 -5.35 6.59
C PHE A 38 2.56 -4.74 7.11
N ARG A 39 2.58 -4.27 8.36
CA ARG A 39 3.78 -3.71 9.00
C ARG A 39 4.90 -4.74 9.08
N ASP A 40 4.61 -5.91 9.65
CA ASP A 40 5.57 -7.00 9.77
C ASP A 40 6.06 -7.46 8.39
N GLY A 41 5.15 -7.52 7.40
CA GLY A 41 5.49 -7.86 6.02
C GLY A 41 6.46 -6.86 5.37
N PHE A 42 6.30 -5.56 5.63
CA PHE A 42 7.23 -4.53 5.17
C PHE A 42 8.57 -4.57 5.89
N ASP A 43 8.56 -4.73 7.22
CA ASP A 43 9.77 -4.78 8.04
C ASP A 43 10.63 -6.01 7.69
N GLU A 44 10.00 -7.18 7.53
CA GLU A 44 10.69 -8.39 7.08
C GLU A 44 11.23 -8.25 5.66
N GLY A 45 10.46 -7.62 4.76
CA GLY A 45 10.87 -7.35 3.39
C GLY A 45 12.09 -6.42 3.32
N LEU A 46 12.12 -5.36 4.12
CA LEU A 46 13.28 -4.47 4.25
C LEU A 46 14.49 -5.20 4.82
N ALA A 47 14.32 -5.93 5.92
CA ALA A 47 15.42 -6.64 6.60
C ALA A 47 16.10 -7.67 5.69
N GLN A 48 15.33 -8.32 4.81
CA GLN A 48 15.82 -9.36 3.89
C GLN A 48 16.12 -8.84 2.48
N LYS A 49 15.82 -7.56 2.21
CA LYS A 49 15.82 -6.97 0.85
C LYS A 49 14.96 -7.77 -0.13
N ASP A 50 13.85 -8.33 0.36
CA ASP A 50 12.88 -9.05 -0.45
C ASP A 50 11.90 -8.08 -1.10
N TRP A 51 12.30 -7.56 -2.26
CA TRP A 51 11.50 -6.61 -3.03
C TRP A 51 10.21 -7.21 -3.57
N SER A 52 10.17 -8.53 -3.84
CA SER A 52 8.96 -9.21 -4.27
C SER A 52 7.91 -9.22 -3.15
N LYS A 53 8.35 -9.48 -1.91
CA LYS A 53 7.50 -9.37 -0.72
C LYS A 53 6.98 -7.96 -0.51
N ILE A 54 7.84 -6.94 -0.54
CA ILE A 54 7.41 -5.54 -0.38
C ILE A 54 6.36 -5.16 -1.43
N ALA A 55 6.58 -5.52 -2.70
CA ALA A 55 5.61 -5.26 -3.77
C ALA A 55 4.27 -5.96 -3.53
N ALA A 56 4.28 -7.21 -3.08
CA ALA A 56 3.08 -7.98 -2.80
C ALA A 56 2.29 -7.42 -1.61
N VAL A 57 2.98 -7.07 -0.51
CA VAL A 57 2.36 -6.45 0.67
C VAL A 57 1.77 -5.09 0.30
N ALA A 58 2.50 -4.25 -0.44
CA ALA A 58 2.00 -2.95 -0.89
C ALA A 58 0.74 -3.06 -1.76
N HIS A 59 0.70 -4.05 -2.66
CA HIS A 59 -0.47 -4.30 -3.50
C HIS A 59 -1.71 -4.69 -2.68
N LYS A 60 -1.54 -5.56 -1.68
CA LYS A 60 -2.62 -5.98 -0.77
C LYS A 60 -3.08 -4.81 0.11
N ALA A 61 -2.14 -4.12 0.76
CA ALA A 61 -2.42 -2.99 1.63
C ALA A 61 -3.13 -1.87 0.87
N LYS A 62 -2.82 -1.66 -0.41
CA LYS A 62 -3.45 -0.62 -1.24
C LYS A 62 -4.97 -0.71 -1.22
N SER A 63 -5.53 -1.86 -1.55
CA SER A 63 -6.99 -2.02 -1.58
C SER A 63 -7.61 -1.92 -0.20
N SER A 64 -6.89 -2.37 0.84
CA SER A 64 -7.33 -2.30 2.23
C SER A 64 -7.42 -0.86 2.74
N VAL A 65 -6.41 -0.01 2.50
CA VAL A 65 -6.47 1.41 2.95
C VAL A 65 -7.46 2.24 2.14
N MET A 66 -7.63 1.93 0.84
CA MET A 66 -8.61 2.64 0.00
C MET A 66 -10.06 2.33 0.43
N SER A 67 -10.36 1.14 0.96
CA SER A 67 -11.70 0.85 1.46
C SER A 67 -12.05 1.67 2.71
N MET A 68 -11.04 2.13 3.46
CA MET A 68 -11.19 3.08 4.57
C MET A 68 -11.15 4.55 4.10
N GLY A 69 -11.15 4.80 2.79
CA GLY A 69 -11.14 6.15 2.22
C GLY A 69 -9.79 6.86 2.30
N MET A 70 -8.70 6.12 2.53
CA MET A 70 -7.33 6.67 2.57
C MET A 70 -6.75 6.75 1.14
N ASP A 71 -7.42 7.50 0.27
CA ASP A 71 -7.14 7.52 -1.17
C ASP A 71 -5.69 7.91 -1.52
N ASP A 72 -5.13 8.91 -0.83
CA ASP A 72 -3.76 9.35 -1.06
C ASP A 72 -2.74 8.28 -0.65
N LEU A 73 -2.96 7.62 0.49
CA LEU A 73 -2.10 6.55 0.96
C LEU A 73 -2.12 5.36 -0.03
N GLY A 74 -3.30 5.00 -0.53
CA GLY A 74 -3.46 3.90 -1.48
C GLY A 74 -2.95 4.21 -2.89
N ASN A 75 -3.44 5.30 -3.49
CA ASN A 75 -3.19 5.62 -4.90
C ASN A 75 -1.83 6.26 -5.16
N THR A 76 -1.26 6.94 -4.16
CA THR A 76 0.04 7.57 -4.28
C THR A 76 1.10 6.72 -3.60
N ASP A 77 1.08 6.62 -2.27
CA ASP A 77 2.19 6.05 -1.51
C ASP A 77 2.35 4.54 -1.74
N LEU A 78 1.33 3.73 -1.46
CA LEU A 78 1.40 2.27 -1.64
C LEU A 78 1.57 1.89 -3.11
N LYS A 79 1.00 2.68 -4.04
CA LYS A 79 1.24 2.46 -5.47
C LYS A 79 2.69 2.76 -5.86
N ASN A 80 3.29 3.82 -5.32
CA ASN A 80 4.70 4.12 -5.53
C ASN A 80 5.57 3.01 -4.95
N LEU A 81 5.29 2.57 -3.72
CA LEU A 81 6.00 1.49 -3.03
C LEU A 81 5.99 0.21 -3.86
N GLU A 82 4.81 -0.21 -4.35
CA GLU A 82 4.65 -1.38 -5.21
C GLU A 82 5.55 -1.30 -6.45
N LEU A 83 5.56 -0.15 -7.15
CA LEU A 83 6.30 0.01 -8.39
C LEU A 83 7.81 0.14 -8.17
N LEU A 84 8.24 0.83 -7.12
CA LEU A 84 9.64 0.96 -6.76
C LEU A 84 10.24 -0.40 -6.38
N ALA A 85 9.52 -1.19 -5.57
CA ALA A 85 9.94 -2.54 -5.21
C ALA A 85 10.03 -3.45 -6.44
N LYS A 86 9.06 -3.39 -7.37
CA LYS A 86 9.14 -4.13 -8.64
C LYS A 86 10.36 -3.76 -9.47
N LEU A 87 10.73 -2.48 -9.51
CA LEU A 87 11.92 -2.03 -10.25
C LEU A 87 13.22 -2.50 -9.61
N LEU A 88 13.34 -2.44 -8.27
CA LEU A 88 14.49 -3.00 -7.57
C LEU A 88 14.60 -4.50 -7.80
N LYS A 89 13.46 -5.22 -7.84
CA LYS A 89 13.46 -6.64 -8.18
C LYS A 89 13.94 -6.91 -9.60
N ILE A 90 13.51 -6.10 -10.57
CA ILE A 90 13.99 -6.22 -11.96
C ILE A 90 15.49 -5.99 -12.03
N ASP A 91 16.03 -5.00 -11.32
CA ASP A 91 17.47 -4.74 -11.28
C ASP A 91 18.22 -5.93 -10.69
N GLU A 92 17.73 -6.48 -9.58
CA GLU A 92 18.30 -7.66 -8.92
C GLU A 92 18.31 -8.88 -9.86
N LEU A 93 17.19 -9.14 -10.53
CA LEU A 93 17.05 -10.26 -11.47
C LEU A 93 17.90 -10.07 -12.73
N SER A 94 18.04 -8.84 -13.22
CA SER A 94 18.84 -8.54 -14.43
C SER A 94 20.34 -8.73 -14.24
N GLN A 95 20.81 -8.74 -12.99
CA GLN A 95 22.20 -9.04 -12.65
C GLN A 95 22.51 -10.54 -12.61
N CYS A 96 21.49 -11.39 -12.56
CA CYS A 96 21.63 -12.84 -12.62
C CYS A 96 21.47 -13.30 -14.07
N GLU A 97 22.46 -13.99 -14.65
CA GLU A 97 22.52 -14.39 -16.07
C GLU A 97 21.36 -15.28 -16.59
N ASN A 98 20.43 -15.68 -15.73
CA ASN A 98 19.25 -16.42 -16.13
C ASN A 98 18.13 -15.43 -16.48
N ASN A 99 17.77 -15.36 -17.77
CA ASN A 99 16.58 -14.67 -18.28
C ASN A 99 15.34 -15.13 -17.49
N SER A 100 15.04 -14.43 -16.40
CA SER A 100 13.92 -14.73 -15.55
C SER A 100 12.65 -14.25 -16.26
N GLU A 101 11.77 -15.17 -16.62
CA GLU A 101 10.44 -14.86 -17.15
C GLU A 101 9.69 -13.85 -16.24
N GLU A 102 9.99 -13.87 -14.93
CA GLU A 102 9.47 -12.92 -13.94
C GLU A 102 9.91 -11.49 -14.24
N ALA A 103 11.18 -11.25 -14.56
CA ALA A 103 11.69 -9.92 -14.89
C ALA A 103 11.00 -9.35 -16.14
N LEU A 104 10.77 -10.19 -17.16
CA LEU A 104 10.04 -9.83 -18.37
C LEU A 104 8.57 -9.49 -18.08
N GLN A 105 7.90 -10.26 -17.22
CA GLN A 105 6.51 -9.98 -16.82
C GLN A 105 6.40 -8.66 -16.05
N LEU A 106 7.31 -8.43 -15.10
CA LEU A 106 7.35 -7.18 -14.35
C LEU A 106 7.63 -5.98 -15.27
N GLN A 107 8.59 -6.08 -16.19
CA GLN A 107 8.88 -5.04 -17.18
C GLN A 107 7.66 -4.71 -18.05
N LYS A 108 6.97 -5.72 -18.59
CA LYS A 108 5.73 -5.50 -19.37
C LYS A 108 4.66 -4.77 -18.57
N SER A 109 4.52 -5.09 -17.27
CA SER A 109 3.57 -4.39 -16.41
C SER A 109 3.92 -2.90 -16.25
N LEU A 110 5.21 -2.56 -16.27
CA LEU A 110 5.74 -1.20 -16.16
C LEU A 110 5.71 -0.43 -17.50
N GLU A 111 5.75 -1.13 -18.64
CA GLU A 111 5.69 -0.50 -19.97
C GLU A 111 4.40 0.28 -20.20
N SER A 112 3.30 -0.14 -19.57
CA SER A 112 1.99 0.50 -19.67
C SER A 112 1.91 1.91 -19.07
N TYR A 113 2.88 2.31 -18.24
CA TYR A 113 2.90 3.63 -17.61
C TYR A 113 3.51 4.70 -18.54
N SER A 114 3.09 5.95 -18.33
CA SER A 114 3.58 7.13 -19.08
C SER A 114 5.10 7.34 -18.90
N SER A 115 5.72 8.09 -19.82
CA SER A 115 7.13 8.50 -19.73
C SER A 115 7.44 9.17 -18.40
N ASP A 116 6.62 10.15 -18.01
CA ASP A 116 6.83 10.95 -16.81
C ASP A 116 6.78 10.08 -15.55
N ARG A 117 5.93 9.04 -15.56
CA ARG A 117 5.84 8.08 -14.47
C ARG A 117 7.09 7.23 -14.37
N LYS A 118 7.64 6.78 -15.50
CA LYS A 118 8.89 6.01 -15.55
C LYS A 118 10.08 6.87 -15.10
N ASP A 119 10.13 8.14 -15.51
CA ASP A 119 11.18 9.07 -15.09
C ASP A 119 11.15 9.31 -13.58
N TRP A 120 9.96 9.53 -13.01
CA TRP A 120 9.81 9.66 -11.56
C TRP A 120 10.26 8.39 -10.84
N LEU A 121 9.86 7.22 -11.34
CA LEU A 121 10.23 5.94 -10.72
C LEU A 121 11.75 5.72 -10.76
N ASN A 122 12.41 5.99 -11.88
CA ASN A 122 13.86 5.87 -12.00
C ASN A 122 14.60 6.84 -11.07
N ALA A 123 14.09 8.06 -10.90
CA ALA A 123 14.68 9.06 -10.00
C ALA A 123 14.52 8.69 -8.51
N ASN A 124 13.50 7.91 -8.16
CA ASN A 124 13.17 7.53 -6.78
C ASN A 124 13.43 6.05 -6.48
N LYS A 125 14.09 5.32 -7.39
CA LYS A 125 14.45 3.90 -7.22
C LYS A 125 15.58 3.77 -6.20
N SER A 126 15.24 3.83 -4.92
CA SER A 126 16.18 3.66 -3.82
C SER A 126 15.54 3.00 -2.60
N GLU A 127 16.36 2.31 -1.80
CA GLU A 127 15.95 1.73 -0.51
C GLU A 127 15.42 2.81 0.44
N GLY A 128 16.07 3.98 0.49
CA GLY A 128 15.61 5.11 1.32
C GLY A 128 14.24 5.65 0.91
N SER A 129 13.88 5.61 -0.38
CA SER A 129 12.54 5.99 -0.85
C SER A 129 11.48 4.99 -0.39
N ILE A 130 11.80 3.69 -0.39
CA ILE A 130 10.94 2.63 0.11
C ILE A 130 10.73 2.78 1.62
N GLU A 131 11.80 2.93 2.39
CA GLU A 131 11.74 3.16 3.85
C GLU A 131 10.92 4.40 4.20
N ALA A 132 11.09 5.50 3.44
CA ALA A 132 10.33 6.72 3.67
C ALA A 132 8.82 6.53 3.42
N ILE A 133 8.43 5.75 2.40
CA ILE A 133 7.02 5.44 2.15
C ILE A 133 6.46 4.52 3.25
N ILE A 134 7.18 3.49 3.65
CA ILE A 134 6.76 2.57 4.74
C ILE A 134 6.61 3.33 6.06
N THR A 135 7.51 4.27 6.36
CA THR A 135 7.40 5.14 7.54
C THR A 135 6.12 5.98 7.50
N ARG A 136 5.81 6.60 6.36
CA ARG A 136 4.56 7.37 6.18
C ARG A 136 3.32 6.48 6.29
N PHE A 137 3.36 5.28 5.72
CA PHE A 137 2.29 4.29 5.88
C PHE A 137 2.05 3.99 7.35
N ASN A 138 3.10 3.69 8.12
CA ASN A 138 2.98 3.39 9.54
C ASN A 138 2.33 4.52 10.34
N GLN A 139 2.82 5.76 10.15
CA GLN A 139 2.29 6.96 10.80
C GLN A 139 0.83 7.24 10.43
N THR A 140 0.50 7.11 9.15
CA THR A 140 -0.86 7.39 8.65
C THR A 140 -1.85 6.33 9.14
N CYS A 141 -1.46 5.06 9.14
CA CYS A 141 -2.28 3.98 9.71
C CYS A 141 -2.49 4.13 11.22
N GLU A 142 -1.48 4.61 11.97
CA GLU A 142 -1.63 4.85 13.41
C GLU A 142 -2.65 5.97 13.70
N ALA A 143 -2.59 7.07 12.94
CA ALA A 143 -3.56 8.14 13.03
C ALA A 143 -4.98 7.66 12.63
N ALA A 144 -5.08 6.91 11.53
CA ALA A 144 -6.34 6.34 11.07
C ALA A 144 -6.94 5.32 12.05
N ILE A 145 -6.13 4.48 12.69
CA ILE A 145 -6.61 3.53 13.71
C ILE A 145 -7.26 4.27 14.87
N SER A 146 -6.70 5.41 15.29
CA SER A 146 -7.29 6.22 16.36
C SER A 146 -8.69 6.71 15.98
N GLU A 147 -8.87 7.19 14.75
CA GLU A 147 -10.19 7.60 14.22
C GLU A 147 -11.16 6.42 14.05
N LEU A 148 -10.66 5.25 13.64
CA LEU A 148 -11.46 4.04 13.46
C LEU A 148 -11.90 3.42 14.79
N GLN A 149 -11.12 3.57 15.86
CA GLN A 149 -11.52 3.14 17.20
C GLN A 149 -12.76 3.91 17.67
N ASP A 150 -12.83 5.21 17.41
CA ASP A 150 -14.03 6.01 17.70
C ASP A 150 -15.27 5.48 16.94
N VAL A 151 -15.09 4.97 15.71
CA VAL A 151 -16.18 4.35 14.92
C VAL A 151 -16.68 3.05 15.56
N LEU A 152 -15.80 2.28 16.18
CA LEU A 152 -16.19 1.03 16.85
C LEU A 152 -16.97 1.29 18.14
N GLU A 153 -16.63 2.36 18.86
CA GLU A 153 -17.23 2.71 20.15
C GLU A 153 -18.61 3.40 20.03
N ASN A 154 -18.89 4.08 18.91
CA ASN A 154 -20.16 4.78 18.65
C ASN A 154 -21.15 3.96 17.83
#